data_AF-A0A7L3L0V4-F1
#
_entry.id   AF-A0A7L3L0V4-F1
#
_cell.length_a   1.000
_cell.length_b   1.000
_cell.length_c   1.000
_cell.angle_alpha   90.00
_cell.angle_beta   90.00
_cell.angle_gamma   90.00
#
_symmetry.space_group_name_H-M   'P 1'
#
loop_
_entity.id
_entity.type
_entity.pdbx_description
1 polymer ?
#
loop_
_entity_poly.entity_id
_entity_poly.type
_entity_poly.pdbx_seq_one_letter_code
_entity_poly.pdbx_strand_id
1 'polypeptide(L)' 'PQTLCQVSLYAMGRSPEVFPQPQRYEPSRWLAKEEDTSFRALAFGFGARQCIGRRLAEAEMMLFLVHV' A
#
# COMPACT_ATOMS: atom_id res chain seq x y z
N PRO A 1 27.77 -9.91 6.89
CA PRO A 1 26.81 -10.84 6.23
C PRO A 1 26.32 -10.26 4.88
N GLN A 2 26.42 -11.03 3.80
CA GLN A 2 25.95 -10.65 2.45
C GLN A 2 24.57 -11.26 2.17
N THR A 3 23.63 -11.10 3.10
CA THR A 3 22.27 -11.65 2.94
C THR A 3 21.38 -10.63 2.25
N LEU A 4 20.77 -11.01 1.14
CA LEU A 4 19.72 -10.22 0.47
C LEU A 4 18.41 -10.33 1.26
N CYS A 5 17.87 -9.18 1.68
CA CYS A 5 16.52 -9.08 2.22
C CYS A 5 15.61 -8.41 1.18
N GLN A 6 14.56 -9.12 0.75
CA GLN A 6 13.61 -8.62 -0.24
C GLN A 6 12.22 -8.45 0.38
N VAL A 7 11.56 -7.34 0.07
CA VAL A 7 10.16 -7.08 0.45
C VAL A 7 9.27 -7.40 -0.75
N SER A 8 8.40 -8.40 -0.60
CA SER A 8 7.47 -8.81 -1.65
C SER A 8 6.10 -8.16 -1.47
N LEU A 9 5.92 -6.96 -2.02
CA LEU A 9 4.67 -6.20 -1.91
C LEU A 9 3.45 -6.98 -2.43
N TYR A 10 3.62 -7.74 -3.52
CA TYR A 10 2.55 -8.52 -4.11
C TYR A 10 2.03 -9.62 -3.17
N ALA A 11 2.95 -10.36 -2.53
CA ALA A 11 2.59 -11.42 -1.59
C ALA A 11 2.01 -10.84 -0.30
N MET A 12 2.62 -9.76 0.23
CA MET A 12 2.14 -9.09 1.45
C MET A 12 0.71 -8.55 1.28
N GLY A 13 0.42 -7.89 0.15
CA GLY A 13 -0.92 -7.42 -0.17
C GLY A 13 -1.96 -8.53 -0.38
N ARG A 14 -1.52 -9.79 -0.44
CA ARG A 14 -2.37 -10.97 -0.63
C ARG A 14 -2.36 -11.94 0.55
N SER A 15 -1.74 -11.57 1.66
CA SER A 15 -1.75 -12.40 2.87
C SER A 15 -3.15 -12.40 3.50
N PRO A 16 -3.80 -13.56 3.67
CA PRO A 16 -5.09 -13.64 4.36
C PRO A 16 -5.00 -13.32 5.85
N GLU A 17 -3.80 -13.37 6.44
CA GLU A 17 -3.54 -12.98 7.84
C GLU A 17 -3.66 -11.45 8.05
N VAL A 18 -3.37 -10.67 7.01
CA VAL A 18 -3.41 -9.20 7.04
C VAL A 18 -4.67 -8.67 6.36
N PHE A 19 -5.08 -9.29 5.25
CA PHE A 19 -6.22 -8.89 4.43
C PHE A 19 -7.21 -10.05 4.31
N PRO A 20 -8.31 -10.06 5.09
CA PRO A 20 -9.39 -11.02 4.90
C PRO A 20 -9.92 -10.95 3.47
N GLN A 21 -10.11 -12.12 2.85
CA GLN A 21 -10.49 -12.28 1.43
C GLN A 21 -9.57 -11.48 0.49
N PRO A 22 -8.25 -11.75 0.45
CA PRO A 22 -7.26 -10.88 -0.20
C PRO A 22 -7.41 -10.78 -1.73
N GLN A 23 -8.12 -11.71 -2.36
CA GLN A 23 -8.40 -11.67 -3.81
C GLN A 23 -9.65 -10.85 -4.15
N ARG A 24 -10.45 -10.46 -3.15
CA ARG A 24 -11.66 -9.67 -3.34
C ARG A 24 -11.30 -8.19 -3.37
N TYR A 25 -11.71 -7.50 -4.43
CA TYR A 25 -11.66 -6.05 -4.47
C TYR A 25 -12.71 -5.47 -3.52
N GLU A 26 -12.26 -4.84 -2.44
CA GLU A 26 -13.11 -4.27 -1.39
C GLU A 26 -12.53 -2.94 -0.90
N PRO A 27 -12.93 -1.79 -1.50
CA PRO A 27 -12.41 -0.47 -1.14
C PRO A 27 -12.74 -0.03 0.29
N SER A 28 -13.87 -0.49 0.83
CA SER A 28 -14.35 -0.15 2.19
C SER A 28 -13.36 -0.54 3.29
N ARG A 29 -12.46 -1.50 3.05
CA ARG A 29 -11.42 -1.91 4.02
C ARG A 29 -10.47 -0.80 4.43
N TRP A 30 -10.36 0.25 3.61
CA TRP A 30 -9.51 1.42 3.88
C TRP A 30 -10.24 2.55 4.62
N LEU A 31 -11.55 2.39 4.89
CA LEU A 31 -12.36 3.38 5.60
C LEU A 31 -12.31 3.20 7.13
N ALA A 32 -11.89 2.03 7.61
CA ALA A 32 -11.83 1.74 9.03
C ALA A 32 -10.71 2.53 9.73
N LYS A 33 -11.04 3.17 10.86
CA LYS A 33 -10.05 3.72 11.80
C LYS A 33 -9.49 2.59 12.66
N GLU A 34 -8.67 1.72 12.08
CA GLU A 34 -7.82 0.84 12.89
C GLU A 34 -6.62 1.62 13.44
N GLU A 35 -6.17 1.26 14.64
CA GLU A 35 -5.12 1.99 15.39
C GLU A 35 -3.73 1.90 14.74
N ASP A 36 -3.43 0.87 13.93
CA ASP A 36 -2.15 0.76 13.23
C ASP A 36 -2.28 0.21 11.80
N THR A 37 -1.97 1.05 10.82
CA THR A 37 -1.97 0.72 9.38
C THR A 37 -0.59 0.86 8.75
N SER A 38 0.46 1.06 9.57
CA SER A 38 1.79 1.55 9.14
C SER A 38 2.48 0.68 8.09
N PHE A 39 2.11 -0.61 7.98
CA PHE A 39 2.67 -1.55 7.01
C PHE A 39 1.64 -2.26 6.11
N ARG A 40 0.37 -1.82 6.15
CA ARG A 40 -0.67 -2.36 5.26
C ARG A 40 -0.64 -1.72 3.86
N ALA A 41 -0.12 -0.49 3.74
CA ALA A 41 -0.03 0.23 2.47
C ALA A 41 1.42 0.60 2.14
N LEU A 42 2.11 -0.28 1.40
CA LEU A 42 3.54 -0.14 1.07
C LEU A 42 3.81 0.02 -0.43
N ALA A 43 2.80 0.39 -1.22
CA ALA A 43 2.93 0.57 -2.68
C ALA A 43 4.02 1.58 -3.08
N PHE A 44 4.26 2.59 -2.25
CA PHE A 44 5.31 3.59 -2.44
C PHE A 44 6.55 3.34 -1.57
N GLY A 45 6.65 2.20 -0.90
CA GLY A 45 7.69 1.90 0.09
C GLY A 45 7.51 2.66 1.41
N PHE A 46 8.52 2.54 2.28
CA PHE A 46 8.53 3.10 3.63
C PHE A 46 9.95 3.53 4.04
N GLY A 47 10.05 4.42 5.03
CA GLY A 47 11.31 4.88 5.60
C GLY A 47 12.13 5.76 4.66
N ALA A 48 13.44 5.82 4.89
CA ALA A 48 14.35 6.74 4.20
C ALA A 48 14.45 6.55 2.67
N ARG A 49 13.95 5.42 2.14
CA ARG A 49 13.94 5.08 0.71
C ARG A 49 12.53 4.98 0.13
N GLN A 50 11.53 5.52 0.84
CA GLN A 50 10.19 5.69 0.29
C GLN A 50 10.24 6.52 -1.00
N CYS A 51 9.32 6.26 -1.92
CA CYS A 51 9.17 7.02 -3.16
C CYS A 51 9.00 8.51 -2.85
N ILE A 52 9.96 9.32 -3.31
CA ILE A 52 9.92 10.78 -3.16
C ILE A 52 8.72 11.41 -3.89
N GLY A 53 8.25 10.77 -4.96
CA GLY A 53 7.12 11.21 -5.76
C GLY A 53 5.75 10.79 -5.24
N ARG A 54 5.66 10.11 -4.07
CA ARG A 54 4.39 9.59 -3.54
C ARG A 54 3.25 10.61 -3.57
N ARG A 55 3.49 11.80 -2.98
CA ARG A 55 2.46 12.84 -2.89
C ARG A 55 2.05 13.41 -4.24
N LEU A 56 3.01 13.51 -5.17
CA LEU A 56 2.72 13.96 -6.53
C LEU A 56 1.85 12.94 -7.26
N ALA A 57 2.24 11.66 -7.23
CA ALA A 57 1.47 10.58 -7.85
C ALA A 57 0.06 10.46 -7.27
N GLU A 58 -0.08 10.52 -5.94
CA GLU A 58 -1.40 10.50 -5.27
C GLU A 58 -2.27 11.69 -5.72
N ALA A 59 -1.69 12.90 -5.82
CA ALA A 59 -2.42 14.07 -6.29
C ALA A 59 -2.85 13.94 -7.76
N GLU A 60 -1.95 13.50 -8.64
CA GLU A 60 -2.26 13.28 -10.07
C GLU A 60 -3.34 12.21 -10.25
N MET A 61 -3.26 11.10 -9.51
CA MET A 61 -4.29 10.05 -9.52
C MET A 61 -5.65 10.59 -9.09
N MET A 62 -5.71 11.39 -8.01
CA MET A 62 -6.97 11.97 -7.53
C MET A 62 -7.55 12.98 -8.53
N LEU A 63 -6.72 13.86 -9.11
CA LEU A 63 -7.15 14.80 -10.14
C LEU A 63 -7.68 14.09 -11.38
N PHE A 64 -6.98 13.04 -11.81
CA PHE A 64 -7.41 12.21 -12.94
C PHE A 64 -8.75 11.52 -12.67
N LEU A 65 -8.92 10.89 -11.50
CA LEU A 65 -10.16 10.19 -11.11
C LEU A 65 -11.36 11.13 -10.93
N VAL A 66 -11.13 12.41 -10.60
CA VAL A 66 -12.21 13.41 -10.50
C VAL A 66 -12.59 13.96 -11.87
N HIS A 67 -11.65 14.00 -12.82
CA HIS A 67 -11.88 14.55 -14.15
C HIS A 67 -12.57 13.58 -15.12
N VAL A 68 -12.22 12.29 -15.04
CA VAL A 68 -12.86 11.19 -15.78
C VAL A 68 -14.26 10.91 -15.25
#